data_AF-G8TM99-F1
#
_entry.id   AF-G8TM99-F1
#
_cell.length_a   1.000
_cell.length_b   1.000
_cell.length_c   1.000
_cell.angle_alpha   90.00
_cell.angle_beta   90.00
_cell.angle_gamma   90.00
#
_symmetry.space_group_name_H-M   'P 1'
#
loop_
_entity.id
_entity.type
_entity.pdbx_description
1 polymer ?
#
loop_
_entity_poly.entity_id
_entity_poly.type
_entity_poly.pdbx_seq_one_letter_code
_entity_poly.pdbx_strand_id
1 'polypeptide(L)'
;MKKISLLFALLLMMGVAGMAQTASLSDKSKTKNQSNMKMYVIERDIPGLGQFTPEQLRSASQTSCNVLKELGPKIEWIHSYVTGNKMYCIYRAENVEIIKEHAKKGGFPANSISEVTDIISPATAN
;
A
#
# COMPACT_ATOMS: atom_id res chain seq x y z
N MET A 1 -32.16 39.32 36.42
CA MET A 1 -33.07 39.25 37.59
C MET A 1 -34.47 38.90 37.12
N LYS A 2 -34.96 37.69 37.43
CA LYS A 2 -36.35 37.34 37.78
C LYS A 2 -36.44 35.81 37.90
N LYS A 3 -36.36 35.34 39.14
CA LYS A 3 -36.79 34.00 39.57
C LYS A 3 -38.33 34.03 39.65
N ILE A 4 -39.01 33.01 39.16
CA ILE A 4 -40.42 32.60 39.42
C ILE A 4 -40.55 31.24 38.72
N SER A 5 -41.17 30.18 39.23
CA SER A 5 -41.61 29.74 40.55
C SER A 5 -41.93 28.26 40.35
N LEU A 6 -41.76 27.47 41.41
CA LEU A 6 -42.19 26.08 41.51
C LEU A 6 -43.70 25.90 41.22
N LEU A 7 -44.02 24.63 40.92
CA LEU A 7 -45.30 23.92 40.99
C LEU A 7 -46.24 24.05 39.79
N PHE A 8 -46.45 22.93 39.08
CA PHE A 8 -47.77 22.27 38.99
C PHE A 8 -47.64 20.86 38.35
N ALA A 9 -48.14 19.85 39.09
CA ALA A 9 -48.89 18.67 38.67
C ALA A 9 -48.49 17.95 37.36
N LEU A 10 -48.03 16.71 37.44
CA LEU A 10 -48.86 15.48 37.38
C LEU A 10 -49.16 15.05 35.94
N LEU A 11 -49.03 13.74 35.71
CA LEU A 11 -49.85 12.91 34.82
C LEU A 11 -49.19 12.42 33.50
N LEU A 12 -49.24 11.08 33.37
CA LEU A 12 -49.16 10.24 32.14
C LEU A 12 -47.78 10.19 31.44
N MET A 13 -47.34 9.11 30.82
CA MET A 13 -47.79 7.74 30.58
C MET A 13 -46.67 7.10 29.75
N MET A 14 -46.67 5.77 29.72
CA MET A 14 -46.26 4.96 28.58
C MET A 14 -44.77 4.92 28.23
N GLY A 15 -44.18 3.78 28.60
CA GLY A 15 -42.93 3.32 28.04
C GLY A 15 -43.01 3.17 26.52
N VAL A 16 -42.02 3.72 25.86
CA VAL A 16 -41.68 3.40 24.47
C VAL A 16 -40.74 2.19 24.53
N ALA A 17 -41.32 0.99 24.38
CA ALA A 17 -40.54 -0.19 24.05
C ALA A 17 -39.88 0.05 22.68
N GLY A 18 -38.57 -0.12 22.65
CA GLY A 18 -37.69 0.23 21.55
C GLY A 18 -38.09 -0.37 20.21
N MET A 19 -37.83 0.43 19.18
CA MET A 19 -38.03 0.16 17.77
C MET A 19 -37.11 -0.96 17.24
N ALA A 20 -37.66 -1.71 16.29
CA ALA A 20 -37.02 -2.20 15.08
C ALA A 20 -35.74 -3.06 15.20
N GLN A 21 -35.91 -4.38 15.14
CA GLN A 21 -34.92 -5.26 14.50
C GLN A 21 -35.37 -5.53 13.07
N THR A 22 -34.90 -4.69 12.15
CA THR A 22 -34.83 -5.02 10.73
C THR A 22 -33.52 -5.74 10.46
N ALA A 23 -33.65 -6.85 9.74
CA ALA A 23 -32.60 -7.79 9.37
C ALA A 23 -31.31 -7.14 8.84
N SER A 24 -30.16 -7.65 9.29
CA SER A 24 -28.97 -7.70 8.46
C SER A 24 -28.70 -9.15 8.10
N LEU A 25 -29.05 -9.49 6.85
CA LEU A 25 -28.48 -10.64 6.18
C LEU A 25 -26.96 -10.46 6.25
N SER A 26 -26.28 -11.48 6.77
CA SER A 26 -24.83 -11.59 6.72
C SER A 26 -24.39 -11.46 5.26
N ASP A 27 -23.90 -10.28 4.92
CA ASP A 27 -23.34 -9.96 3.63
C ASP A 27 -22.03 -10.76 3.51
N LYS A 28 -22.13 -11.98 2.98
CA LYS A 28 -20.97 -12.76 2.52
C LYS A 28 -20.44 -12.11 1.25
N SER A 29 -19.94 -10.88 1.37
CA SER A 29 -19.00 -10.30 0.44
C SER A 29 -17.68 -11.04 0.61
N LYS A 30 -17.58 -12.23 0.00
CA LYS A 30 -16.29 -12.77 -0.42
C LYS A 30 -15.78 -11.84 -1.51
N THR A 31 -15.16 -10.73 -1.12
CA THR A 31 -14.29 -9.96 -1.99
C THR A 31 -13.03 -10.79 -2.21
N LYS A 32 -13.11 -11.75 -3.14
CA LYS A 32 -11.91 -12.26 -3.80
C LYS A 32 -11.43 -11.17 -4.77
N ASN A 33 -11.02 -10.02 -4.24
CA ASN A 33 -10.14 -9.12 -4.96
C ASN A 33 -8.76 -9.75 -4.88
N GLN A 34 -8.55 -10.78 -5.71
CA GLN A 34 -7.21 -11.26 -6.00
C GLN A 34 -6.54 -10.10 -6.72
N SER A 35 -5.81 -9.27 -5.98
CA SER A 35 -4.96 -8.24 -6.57
C SER A 35 -4.09 -8.97 -7.59
N ASN A 36 -4.25 -8.66 -8.88
CA ASN A 36 -3.52 -9.30 -9.97
C ASN A 36 -2.08 -8.77 -10.01
N MET A 37 -1.42 -8.81 -8.85
CA MET A 37 -0.08 -8.34 -8.65
C MET A 37 0.88 -9.36 -9.24
N LYS A 38 1.65 -8.93 -10.23
CA LYS A 38 2.76 -9.68 -10.81
C LYS A 38 4.05 -9.25 -10.16
N MET A 39 5.04 -10.15 -10.15
CA MET A 39 6.37 -9.82 -9.66
C MET A 39 7.24 -9.34 -10.81
N TYR A 40 8.07 -8.33 -10.57
CA TYR A 40 8.94 -7.73 -11.56
C TYR A 40 10.36 -7.57 -11.01
N VAL A 41 11.34 -7.80 -11.89
CA VAL A 41 12.74 -7.40 -11.69
C VAL A 41 12.98 -6.12 -12.45
N ILE A 42 13.49 -5.10 -11.77
CA ILE A 42 13.78 -3.79 -12.35
C ILE A 42 15.28 -3.55 -12.27
N GLU A 43 15.92 -3.31 -13.41
CA GLU A 43 17.32 -2.90 -13.47
C GLU A 43 17.42 -1.37 -13.57
N ARG A 44 18.29 -0.78 -12.76
CA ARG A 44 18.53 0.66 -12.71
C ARG A 44 20.02 0.95 -12.82
N ASP A 45 20.41 1.71 -13.82
CA ASP A 45 21.78 2.20 -14.03
C ASP A 45 22.01 3.46 -13.20
N ILE A 46 22.86 3.35 -12.19
CA ILE A 46 23.22 4.46 -11.30
C ILE A 46 24.75 4.39 -11.08
N PRO A 47 25.54 5.14 -11.85
CA PRO A 47 27.00 5.11 -11.76
C PRO A 47 27.48 5.39 -10.33
N GLY A 48 28.39 4.52 -9.83
CA GLY A 48 28.97 4.65 -8.49
C GLY A 48 28.04 4.29 -7.33
N LEU A 49 26.85 3.74 -7.58
CA LEU A 49 25.87 3.42 -6.53
C LEU A 49 26.45 2.53 -5.41
N GLY A 50 27.31 1.58 -5.75
CA GLY A 50 27.96 0.68 -4.78
C GLY A 50 28.92 1.39 -3.82
N GLN A 51 29.26 2.65 -4.08
CA GLN A 51 30.07 3.50 -3.20
C GLN A 51 29.22 4.42 -2.33
N PHE A 52 27.88 4.35 -2.43
CA PHE A 52 27.00 5.18 -1.63
C PHE A 52 27.12 4.82 -0.16
N THR A 53 27.10 5.85 0.70
CA THR A 53 27.06 5.65 2.15
C THR A 53 25.69 5.11 2.59
N PRO A 54 25.59 4.50 3.78
CA PRO A 54 24.31 4.08 4.34
C PRO A 54 23.27 5.21 4.38
N GLU A 55 23.67 6.45 4.62
CA GLU A 55 22.79 7.62 4.64
C GLU A 55 22.26 7.96 3.25
N GLN A 56 23.09 7.86 2.21
CA GLN A 56 22.68 8.08 0.83
C GLN A 56 21.69 7.00 0.38
N LEU A 57 21.96 5.73 0.69
CA LEU A 57 21.04 4.62 0.40
C LEU A 57 19.71 4.76 1.16
N ARG A 58 19.76 5.19 2.43
CA ARG A 58 18.58 5.48 3.23
C ARG A 58 17.75 6.60 2.63
N SER A 59 18.39 7.69 2.20
CA SER A 59 17.71 8.81 1.54
C SER A 59 17.03 8.38 0.25
N ALA A 60 17.71 7.61 -0.61
CA ALA A 60 17.13 7.04 -1.82
C ALA A 60 15.93 6.13 -1.51
N SER A 61 16.02 5.31 -0.47
CA SER A 61 14.92 4.45 -0.01
C SER A 61 13.72 5.25 0.48
N GLN A 62 13.95 6.35 1.22
CA GLN A 62 12.89 7.24 1.68
C GLN A 62 12.15 7.90 0.51
N THR A 63 12.88 8.38 -0.50
CA THR A 63 12.29 8.93 -1.72
C THR A 63 11.38 7.91 -2.41
N SER A 64 11.86 6.67 -2.60
CA SER A 64 11.04 5.58 -3.16
C SER A 64 9.78 5.33 -2.33
N CYS A 65 9.91 5.20 -1.01
CA CYS A 65 8.79 4.94 -0.10
C CYS A 65 7.74 6.06 -0.09
N ASN A 66 8.15 7.32 -0.25
CA ASN A 66 7.21 8.43 -0.34
C ASN A 66 6.35 8.33 -1.61
N VAL A 67 6.95 8.00 -2.75
CA VAL A 67 6.22 7.78 -4.00
C VAL A 67 5.30 6.55 -3.91
N LEU A 68 5.75 5.46 -3.29
CA LEU A 68 4.91 4.27 -3.07
C LEU A 68 3.64 4.60 -2.27
N LYS A 69 3.73 5.46 -1.25
CA LYS A 69 2.56 5.93 -0.49
C LYS A 69 1.55 6.69 -1.36
N GLU A 70 2.03 7.45 -2.35
CA GLU A 70 1.15 8.16 -3.29
C GLU A 70 0.47 7.22 -4.29
N LEU A 71 1.19 6.19 -4.78
CA LEU A 71 0.67 5.22 -5.75
C LEU A 71 -0.26 4.18 -5.10
N GLY A 72 -0.18 4.05 -3.78
CA GLY A 72 -1.06 3.20 -2.99
C GLY A 72 -0.77 1.70 -3.19
N PRO A 73 -1.75 0.82 -2.92
CA PRO A 73 -1.53 -0.63 -2.79
C PRO A 73 -1.32 -1.36 -4.13
N LYS A 74 -1.29 -0.64 -5.26
CA LYS A 74 -1.14 -1.21 -6.61
C LYS A 74 0.30 -1.54 -6.96
N ILE A 75 1.23 -1.16 -6.09
CA ILE A 75 2.67 -1.38 -6.22
C ILE A 75 3.25 -1.60 -4.82
N GLU A 76 4.18 -2.54 -4.74
CA GLU A 76 4.86 -2.89 -3.51
C GLU A 76 6.33 -3.15 -3.82
N TRP A 77 7.20 -2.46 -3.09
CA TRP A 77 8.62 -2.74 -3.13
C TRP A 77 8.95 -3.85 -2.13
N ILE A 78 9.53 -4.96 -2.62
CA ILE A 78 9.92 -6.09 -1.78
C ILE A 78 11.33 -5.86 -1.20
N HIS A 79 12.32 -5.67 -2.08
CA HIS A 79 13.69 -5.30 -1.71
C HIS A 79 14.49 -4.88 -2.94
N SER A 80 15.72 -4.41 -2.72
CA SER A 80 16.67 -4.09 -3.79
C SER A 80 18.06 -4.64 -3.46
N TYR A 81 18.77 -5.07 -4.48
CA TYR A 81 20.19 -5.39 -4.44
C TYR A 81 20.97 -4.23 -5.01
N VAL A 82 21.85 -3.64 -4.20
CA VAL A 82 22.80 -2.63 -4.65
C VAL A 82 24.09 -3.33 -5.09
N THR A 83 24.57 -2.98 -6.28
CA THR A 83 25.84 -3.47 -6.82
C THR A 83 26.72 -2.26 -7.20
N GLY A 84 27.83 -2.47 -7.92
CA GLY A 84 28.77 -1.41 -8.29
C GLY A 84 28.10 -0.20 -8.96
N ASN A 85 27.57 -0.38 -10.17
CA ASN A 85 26.96 0.71 -10.96
C ASN A 85 25.46 0.51 -11.22
N LYS A 86 24.87 -0.52 -10.63
CA LYS A 86 23.48 -0.89 -10.85
C LYS A 86 22.79 -1.22 -9.53
N MET A 87 21.48 -1.04 -9.50
CA MET A 87 20.63 -1.75 -8.54
C MET A 87 19.58 -2.58 -9.26
N TYR A 88 19.22 -3.69 -8.63
CA TYR A 88 18.18 -4.59 -9.06
C TYR A 88 17.07 -4.56 -8.02
N CYS A 89 15.87 -4.18 -8.42
CA CYS A 89 14.74 -4.06 -7.52
C CYS A 89 13.70 -5.15 -7.79
N ILE A 90 13.19 -5.77 -6.72
CA ILE A 90 12.10 -6.73 -6.79
C ILE A 90 10.82 -6.05 -6.32
N TYR A 91 9.85 -5.97 -7.20
CA TYR A 91 8.57 -5.29 -6.96
C TYR A 91 7.41 -6.25 -7.24
N ARG A 92 6.29 -6.07 -6.54
CA ARG A 92 4.98 -6.56 -6.99
C ARG A 92 4.17 -5.37 -7.51
N ALA A 93 3.49 -5.50 -8.64
CA ALA A 93 2.64 -4.43 -9.20
C ALA A 93 1.52 -5.00 -10.07
N GLU A 94 0.44 -4.24 -10.25
CA GLU A 94 -0.67 -4.65 -11.15
C GLU A 94 -0.24 -4.68 -12.62
N ASN A 95 0.73 -3.85 -13.02
CA ASN A 95 1.29 -3.76 -14.38
C ASN A 95 2.64 -2.99 -14.38
N VAL A 96 3.30 -2.98 -15.54
CA VAL A 96 4.59 -2.30 -15.76
C VAL A 96 4.44 -0.77 -15.71
N GLU A 97 3.28 -0.23 -16.08
CA GLU A 97 3.02 1.20 -16.17
C GLU A 97 3.12 1.87 -14.80
N ILE A 98 2.62 1.23 -13.74
CA ILE A 98 2.73 1.75 -12.36
C ILE A 98 4.20 1.79 -11.90
N ILE A 99 5.03 0.82 -12.31
CA ILE A 99 6.47 0.83 -12.01
C ILE A 99 7.18 1.98 -12.74
N LYS A 100 6.81 2.24 -14.00
CA LYS A 100 7.33 3.40 -14.76
C LYS A 100 6.90 4.71 -14.12
N GLU A 101 5.67 4.81 -13.65
CA GLU A 101 5.18 6.00 -12.93
C GLU A 101 5.93 6.22 -11.61
N HIS A 102 6.17 5.15 -10.84
CA HIS A 102 7.00 5.19 -9.62
C HIS A 102 8.40 5.73 -9.91
N ALA A 103 9.06 5.22 -10.95
CA ALA A 103 10.38 5.68 -11.37
C ALA A 103 10.37 7.16 -11.78
N LYS A 104 9.38 7.57 -12.58
CA LYS A 104 9.20 8.96 -13.02
C LYS A 104 9.01 9.91 -11.84
N LYS A 105 8.11 9.59 -10.92
CA LYS A 105 7.84 10.41 -9.73
C LYS A 105 9.02 10.46 -8.76
N GLY A 106 9.74 9.36 -8.61
CA GLY A 106 10.90 9.26 -7.73
C GLY A 106 12.19 9.85 -8.30
N GLY A 107 12.21 10.23 -9.58
CA GLY A 107 13.39 10.81 -10.22
C GLY A 107 14.56 9.84 -10.38
N PHE A 108 14.30 8.53 -10.41
CA PHE A 108 15.31 7.50 -10.60
C PHE A 108 14.99 6.62 -11.82
N PRO A 109 16.01 6.04 -12.48
CA PRO A 109 15.80 5.35 -13.74
C PRO A 109 15.17 3.97 -13.53
N ALA A 110 14.45 3.47 -14.54
CA ALA A 110 13.99 2.09 -14.64
C ALA A 110 14.36 1.57 -16.04
N ASN A 111 15.67 1.33 -16.23
CA ASN A 111 16.27 1.02 -17.53
C ASN A 111 15.68 -0.23 -18.16
N SER A 112 15.42 -1.26 -17.34
CA SER A 112 14.74 -2.47 -17.74
C SER A 112 13.71 -2.89 -16.69
N ILE A 113 12.57 -3.43 -17.13
CA ILE A 113 11.52 -3.96 -16.27
C ILE A 113 11.08 -5.28 -16.89
N SER A 114 11.30 -6.39 -16.17
CA SER A 114 10.97 -7.74 -16.61
C SER A 114 9.98 -8.38 -15.65
N GLU A 115 8.88 -8.93 -16.18
CA GLU A 115 7.99 -9.77 -15.38
C GLU A 115 8.70 -11.07 -15.02
N VAL A 116 8.61 -11.48 -13.75
CA VAL A 116 9.12 -12.75 -13.26
C VAL A 116 8.12 -13.84 -13.66
N THR A 117 8.56 -14.78 -14.47
CA THR A 117 7.75 -15.95 -14.86
C THR A 117 7.82 -17.05 -13.81
N ASP A 118 9.01 -17.27 -13.24
CA ASP A 118 9.30 -18.32 -12.25
C ASP A 118 10.44 -17.89 -11.32
N ILE A 119 10.47 -18.48 -10.12
CA ILE A 119 11.57 -18.31 -9.15
C ILE A 119 12.14 -19.68 -8.86
N ILE A 120 13.42 -19.86 -9.20
CA ILE A 120 14.15 -21.10 -8.91
C ILE A 120 15.13 -20.88 -7.75
N SER A 121 15.35 -21.93 -6.96
CA SER A 121 16.31 -21.94 -5.86
C SER A 121 16.75 -23.39 -5.60
N PRO A 122 17.69 -23.67 -4.68
CA PRO A 122 17.96 -25.05 -4.27
C PRO A 122 16.71 -25.83 -3.82
N ALA A 123 15.65 -25.15 -3.37
CA ALA A 123 14.39 -25.78 -2.99
C ALA A 123 13.57 -26.31 -4.18
N THR A 124 13.86 -25.88 -5.42
CA THR A 124 13.18 -26.30 -6.65
C THR A 124 14.08 -27.12 -7.58
N ALA A 125 15.18 -27.68 -7.05
CA ALA A 125 16.22 -28.36 -7.82
C ALA A 125 16.06 -29.89 -7.88
N ASN A 126 14.86 -30.39 -7.57
CA ASN A 126 14.55 -31.82 -7.44
C ASN A 126 14.28 -32.52 -8.76
#